data_AF-A0A645FG49-F1
#
_entry.id   AF-A0A645FG49-F1
#
_cell.length_a   1.000
_cell.length_b   1.000
_cell.length_c   1.000
_cell.angle_alpha   90.00
_cell.angle_beta   90.00
_cell.angle_gamma   90.00
#
_symmetry.space_group_name_H-M   'P 1'
#
loop_
_entity.id
_entity.type
_entity.pdbx_description
1 polymer ?
#
loop_
_entity_poly.entity_id
_entity_poly.type
_entity_poly.pdbx_seq_one_letter_code
_entity_poly.pdbx_strand_id
1 'polypeptide(L)'
;MRGENFSVVFINNAIYGMTGGQMAPTTLWGQTTSTSPYGREKSSSGYPVNMAEIMAQMPGVCYSERVTVNSPQRIAATKKALKKAFSYQFEEKGLSFVEVLSPCPTGWSQKPVKALEWLEQKMIPIFPLGVFKDMKEGEGK
;
A
#
# COMPACT_ATOMS: atom_id res chain seq x y z
N MET A 1 1.48 18.01 -6.89
CA MET A 1 2.72 17.21 -6.91
C MET A 1 3.50 17.55 -8.18
N ARG A 2 4.84 17.61 -8.19
CA ARG A 2 5.66 18.06 -9.35
C ARG A 2 5.77 17.05 -10.51
N GLY A 3 5.44 15.78 -10.26
CA GLY A 3 5.56 14.69 -11.25
C GLY A 3 7.01 14.45 -11.68
N GLU A 4 7.92 14.38 -10.70
CA GLU A 4 9.32 14.01 -10.91
C GLU A 4 9.42 12.53 -11.29
N ASN A 5 10.46 12.19 -12.05
CA ASN A 5 10.67 10.84 -12.58
C ASN A 5 11.33 9.94 -11.52
N PHE A 6 10.55 9.56 -10.52
CA PHE A 6 10.96 8.55 -9.54
C PHE A 6 9.81 7.63 -9.15
N SER A 7 10.18 6.45 -8.68
CA SER A 7 9.25 5.44 -8.19
C SER A 7 9.18 5.46 -6.66
N VAL A 8 7.97 5.40 -6.12
CA VAL A 8 7.71 5.23 -4.69
C VAL A 8 7.21 3.81 -4.44
N VAL A 9 7.87 3.12 -3.51
CA VAL A 9 7.40 1.83 -2.99
C VAL A 9 6.87 2.07 -1.57
N PHE A 10 5.55 2.05 -1.41
CA PHE A 10 4.89 2.30 -0.14
C PHE A 10 4.56 0.96 0.55
N ILE A 11 5.30 0.64 1.62
CA ILE A 11 5.06 -0.58 2.38
C ILE A 11 3.95 -0.33 3.41
N ASN A 12 2.78 -0.93 3.19
CA ASN A 12 1.63 -0.81 4.07
C ASN A 12 1.45 -2.09 4.89
N ASN A 13 1.71 -2.01 6.19
CA ASN A 13 1.43 -3.07 7.16
C ASN A 13 0.35 -2.66 8.19
N ALA A 14 -0.42 -1.60 7.90
CA ALA A 14 -1.48 -1.05 8.76
C ALA A 14 -1.04 -0.56 10.15
N ILE A 15 0.27 -0.39 10.42
CA ILE A 15 0.79 0.13 11.70
C ILE A 15 2.10 0.87 11.46
N TYR A 16 2.59 1.62 12.45
CA TYR A 16 3.99 2.01 12.48
C TYR A 16 4.82 0.88 13.09
N GLY A 17 5.21 -0.08 12.25
CA GLY A 17 5.91 -1.30 12.67
C GLY A 17 7.23 -1.04 13.41
N MET A 18 7.97 0.01 13.03
CA MET A 18 9.26 0.36 13.66
C MET A 18 9.12 1.06 15.02
N THR A 19 7.95 1.63 15.34
CA THR A 19 7.71 2.33 16.61
C THR A 19 6.95 1.47 17.62
N GLY A 20 7.06 0.14 17.51
CA GLY A 20 6.35 -0.79 18.38
C GLY A 20 4.86 -0.93 18.03
N GLY A 21 4.49 -0.74 16.77
CA GLY A 21 3.14 -0.98 16.28
C GLY A 21 2.13 0.08 16.71
N GLN A 22 2.52 1.36 16.64
CA GLN A 22 1.59 2.47 16.85
C GLN A 22 0.57 2.57 15.71
N MET A 23 -0.53 3.27 15.96
CA MET A 23 -1.55 3.56 14.95
C MET A 23 -0.95 4.36 13.78
N ALA A 24 -1.01 3.78 12.58
CA ALA A 24 -0.75 4.45 11.31
C ALA A 24 -2.06 4.98 10.68
N PRO A 25 -1.98 5.93 9.72
CA PRO A 25 -3.12 6.33 8.90
C PRO A 25 -3.80 5.17 8.15
N THR A 26 -3.08 4.08 7.91
CA THR A 26 -3.58 2.86 7.24
C THR A 26 -4.10 1.80 8.22
N THR A 27 -4.13 2.09 9.52
CA THR A 27 -4.67 1.15 10.54
C THR A 27 -6.12 0.83 10.25
N LEU A 28 -6.49 -0.45 10.33
CA LEU A 28 -7.83 -0.92 10.02
C LEU A 28 -8.85 -0.58 11.12
N TRP A 29 -10.13 -0.65 10.79
CA TRP A 29 -11.22 -0.55 11.75
C TRP A 29 -11.12 -1.60 12.85
N GLY A 30 -11.25 -1.16 14.12
CA GLY A 30 -11.18 -2.04 15.28
C GLY A 30 -9.81 -2.69 15.51
N GLN A 31 -8.80 -2.38 14.70
CA GLN A 31 -7.45 -2.90 14.89
C GLN A 31 -6.82 -2.23 16.11
N THR A 32 -6.47 -3.05 17.10
CA THR A 32 -5.74 -2.63 18.30
C THR A 32 -4.29 -2.35 17.96
N THR A 33 -3.77 -1.23 18.48
CA THR A 33 -2.37 -0.81 18.32
C THR A 33 -1.84 -0.29 19.66
N SER A 34 -0.55 -0.05 19.78
CA SER A 34 0.03 0.45 21.05
C SER A 34 -0.53 1.81 21.48
N THR A 35 -0.98 2.64 20.54
CA THR A 35 -1.62 3.94 20.79
C THR A 35 -3.13 3.93 20.61
N SER A 36 -3.73 2.77 20.35
CA SER A 36 -5.19 2.58 20.28
C SER A 36 -5.56 1.22 20.89
N PRO A 37 -5.52 1.09 22.22
CA PRO A 37 -5.75 -0.19 22.90
C PRO A 37 -7.18 -0.70 22.72
N TYR A 38 -8.14 0.19 22.49
CA TYR A 38 -9.55 -0.15 22.22
C TYR A 38 -9.87 -0.29 20.72
N GLY A 39 -8.84 -0.22 19.86
CA GLY A 39 -8.99 -0.26 18.40
C GLY A 39 -9.20 1.11 17.76
N ARG A 40 -9.03 1.18 16.44
CA ARG A 40 -9.34 2.40 15.65
C ARG A 40 -10.84 2.61 15.56
N GLU A 41 -11.29 3.81 15.93
CA GLU A 41 -12.68 4.24 15.80
C GLU A 41 -12.81 5.45 14.85
N LYS A 42 -13.97 5.54 14.18
CA LYS A 42 -14.21 6.56 13.15
C LYS A 42 -14.30 7.96 13.72
N SER A 43 -14.94 8.08 14.88
CA SER A 43 -15.18 9.35 15.58
C SER A 43 -13.90 10.00 16.09
N SER A 44 -12.94 9.20 16.55
CA SER A 44 -11.71 9.70 17.19
C SER A 44 -10.51 9.73 16.23
N SER A 45 -10.36 8.72 15.38
CA SER A 45 -9.15 8.53 14.56
C SER A 45 -9.39 8.66 13.05
N GLY A 46 -10.65 8.80 12.62
CA GLY A 46 -11.02 8.92 11.21
C GLY A 46 -10.90 7.61 10.41
N TYR A 47 -11.01 7.73 9.08
CA TYR A 47 -11.00 6.59 8.15
C TYR A 47 -9.59 6.11 7.81
N PRO A 48 -9.36 4.82 7.55
CA PRO A 48 -8.10 4.34 6.98
C PRO A 48 -7.80 5.07 5.65
N VAL A 49 -6.55 5.49 5.46
CA VAL A 49 -6.15 6.28 4.30
C VAL A 49 -5.75 5.37 3.13
N ASN A 50 -6.49 5.49 2.04
CA ASN A 50 -6.32 4.74 0.79
C ASN A 50 -5.27 5.41 -0.10
N MET A 51 -3.99 5.13 0.16
CA MET A 51 -2.87 5.86 -0.46
C MET A 51 -2.80 5.66 -1.98
N ALA A 52 -2.92 4.44 -2.49
CA ALA A 52 -2.86 4.20 -3.94
C ALA A 52 -3.93 4.98 -4.72
N GLU A 53 -5.17 5.01 -4.23
CA GLU A 53 -6.29 5.75 -4.80
C GLU A 53 -6.03 7.26 -4.77
N ILE A 54 -5.55 7.78 -3.64
CA ILE A 54 -5.20 9.21 -3.50
C ILE A 54 -4.10 9.57 -4.50
N MET A 55 -3.05 8.76 -4.60
CA MET A 55 -1.93 8.99 -5.51
C MET A 55 -2.38 8.93 -6.97
N ALA A 56 -3.28 8.03 -7.33
CA ALA A 56 -3.84 7.97 -8.68
C ALA A 56 -4.54 9.28 -9.10
N GLN A 57 -5.19 9.98 -8.18
CA GLN A 57 -5.86 11.26 -8.49
C GLN A 57 -4.88 12.43 -8.67
N MET A 58 -3.61 12.30 -8.28
CA MET A 58 -2.66 13.41 -8.33
C MET A 58 -2.15 13.65 -9.76
N PRO A 59 -2.17 14.91 -10.25
CA PRO A 59 -1.46 15.29 -11.46
C PRO A 59 0.05 14.98 -11.34
N GLY A 60 0.62 14.42 -12.40
CA GLY A 60 2.04 14.03 -12.45
C GLY A 60 2.36 12.62 -11.93
N VAL A 61 1.38 11.89 -11.39
CA VAL A 61 1.47 10.44 -11.16
C VAL A 61 1.07 9.74 -12.44
N CYS A 62 1.95 8.95 -13.04
CA CYS A 62 1.69 8.22 -14.29
C CYS A 62 1.25 6.77 -14.04
N TYR A 63 1.60 6.20 -12.88
CA TYR A 63 1.26 4.83 -12.54
C TYR A 63 1.00 4.69 -11.04
N SER A 64 -0.09 4.02 -10.71
CA SER A 64 -0.43 3.68 -9.32
C SER A 64 -1.05 2.28 -9.25
N GLU A 65 -0.42 1.38 -8.49
CA GLU A 65 -0.89 0.01 -8.31
C GLU A 65 -0.74 -0.42 -6.85
N ARG A 66 -1.73 -1.17 -6.33
CA ARG A 66 -1.64 -1.86 -5.05
C ARG A 66 -1.48 -3.36 -5.27
N VAL A 67 -0.45 -3.91 -4.64
CA VAL A 67 -0.07 -5.33 -4.67
C VAL A 67 0.13 -5.87 -3.25
N THR A 68 0.41 -7.16 -3.15
CA THR A 68 0.76 -7.79 -1.86
C THR A 68 1.69 -8.99 -2.08
N VAL A 69 2.33 -9.45 -1.01
CA VAL A 69 3.35 -10.49 -1.02
C VAL A 69 2.94 -11.72 -0.21
N ASN A 70 1.65 -11.95 0.00
CA ASN A 70 1.17 -13.04 0.87
C ASN A 70 1.08 -14.43 0.19
N SER A 71 1.38 -14.55 -1.10
CA SER A 71 1.48 -15.83 -1.82
C SER A 71 2.49 -15.77 -2.97
N PRO A 72 3.03 -16.90 -3.47
CA PRO A 72 3.98 -16.92 -4.58
C PRO A 72 3.46 -16.23 -5.86
N GLN A 73 2.18 -16.41 -6.18
CA GLN A 73 1.53 -15.78 -7.33
C GLN A 73 1.52 -14.25 -7.17
N ARG A 74 1.25 -13.75 -5.96
CA ARG A 74 1.19 -12.32 -5.68
C ARG A 74 2.57 -11.68 -5.53
N ILE A 75 3.58 -12.44 -5.10
CA ILE A 75 4.99 -12.04 -5.19
C ILE A 75 5.39 -11.84 -6.66
N ALA A 76 4.99 -12.75 -7.55
CA ALA A 76 5.26 -12.60 -8.98
C ALA A 76 4.52 -11.39 -9.58
N ALA A 77 3.29 -11.12 -9.16
CA ALA A 77 2.56 -9.90 -9.54
C ALA A 77 3.26 -8.62 -9.03
N THR A 78 3.70 -8.60 -7.77
CA THR A 78 4.47 -7.50 -7.17
C THR A 78 5.74 -7.22 -7.96
N LYS A 79 6.48 -8.27 -8.37
CA LYS A 79 7.67 -8.13 -9.22
C LYS A 79 7.34 -7.48 -10.56
N LYS A 80 6.21 -7.83 -11.19
CA LYS A 80 5.76 -7.21 -12.44
C LYS A 80 5.42 -5.73 -12.24
N ALA A 81 4.69 -5.39 -11.18
CA ALA A 81 4.32 -4.01 -10.86
C ALA A 81 5.55 -3.12 -10.61
N LEU A 82 6.52 -3.60 -9.82
CA LEU A 82 7.77 -2.88 -9.57
C LEU A 82 8.60 -2.70 -10.85
N LYS A 83 8.70 -3.74 -11.69
CA LYS A 83 9.38 -3.63 -12.98
C LYS A 83 8.74 -2.55 -13.86
N LYS A 84 7.41 -2.50 -13.91
CA LYS A 84 6.66 -1.50 -14.66
C LYS A 84 6.89 -0.08 -14.13
N ALA A 85 6.82 0.12 -12.80
CA ALA A 85 7.12 1.40 -12.17
C ALA A 85 8.52 1.91 -12.54
N PHE A 86 9.53 1.04 -12.47
CA PHE A 86 10.89 1.41 -12.85
C PHE A 86 11.02 1.70 -14.35
N SER A 87 10.36 0.95 -15.22
CA SER A 87 10.30 1.28 -16.65
C SER A 87 9.74 2.68 -16.89
N TYR A 88 8.65 3.06 -16.21
CA TYR A 88 8.04 4.38 -16.35
C TYR A 88 8.96 5.50 -15.83
N GLN A 89 9.72 5.22 -14.79
CA GLN A 89 10.76 6.11 -14.30
C GLN A 89 11.88 6.32 -15.34
N PHE A 90 12.39 5.25 -15.96
CA PHE A 90 13.44 5.35 -17.00
C PHE A 90 12.94 6.02 -18.29
N GLU A 91 11.67 5.86 -18.60
CA GLU A 91 10.99 6.48 -19.75
C GLU A 91 10.54 7.92 -19.47
N GLU A 92 10.88 8.47 -18.29
CA GLU A 92 10.58 9.84 -17.90
C GLU A 92 9.08 10.21 -17.94
N LYS A 93 8.19 9.22 -17.72
CA LYS A 93 6.73 9.39 -17.79
C LYS A 93 6.14 10.15 -16.60
N GLY A 94 6.90 10.33 -15.53
CA GLY A 94 6.45 10.93 -14.27
C GLY A 94 6.57 9.99 -13.07
N LEU A 95 5.81 10.29 -12.03
CA LEU A 95 5.89 9.56 -10.76
C LEU A 95 5.13 8.24 -10.82
N SER A 96 5.80 7.16 -10.42
CA SER A 96 5.17 5.85 -10.20
C SER A 96 4.98 5.58 -8.71
N PHE A 97 3.83 5.01 -8.33
CA PHE A 97 3.51 4.68 -6.94
C PHE A 97 3.04 3.22 -6.82
N VAL A 98 3.79 2.39 -6.11
CA VAL A 98 3.42 1.00 -5.84
C VAL A 98 3.21 0.82 -4.34
N GLU A 99 1.96 0.56 -3.95
CA GLU A 99 1.62 0.19 -2.58
C GLU A 99 1.72 -1.32 -2.40
N VAL A 100 2.53 -1.78 -1.45
CA VAL A 100 2.69 -3.20 -1.12
C VAL A 100 2.06 -3.45 0.24
N LEU A 101 0.92 -4.17 0.26
CA LEU A 101 0.38 -4.70 1.51
C LEU A 101 1.31 -5.80 2.01
N SER A 102 1.92 -5.57 3.17
CA SER A 102 2.99 -6.42 3.70
C SER A 102 2.61 -7.02 5.05
N PRO A 103 2.73 -8.35 5.22
CA PRO A 103 2.49 -9.00 6.51
C PRO A 103 3.52 -8.53 7.54
N CYS A 104 3.07 -8.17 8.75
CA CYS A 104 3.96 -7.80 9.86
C CYS A 104 3.66 -8.66 11.10
N PRO A 105 4.13 -9.93 11.12
CA PRO A 105 3.77 -10.88 12.18
C PRO A 105 4.14 -10.37 13.58
N THR A 106 5.30 -9.75 13.73
CA THR A 106 5.75 -9.17 15.00
C THR A 106 4.87 -7.99 15.42
N GLY A 107 4.62 -7.04 14.53
CA GLY A 107 3.81 -5.86 14.83
C GLY A 107 2.33 -6.17 15.07
N TRP A 108 1.82 -7.27 14.53
CA TRP A 108 0.46 -7.74 14.76
C TRP A 108 0.36 -8.78 15.89
N SER A 109 1.48 -9.17 16.50
CA SER A 109 1.55 -10.25 17.49
C SER A 109 0.92 -11.55 17.01
N GLN A 110 1.16 -11.91 15.75
CA GLN A 110 0.66 -13.12 15.10
C GLN A 110 1.79 -14.03 14.63
N LYS A 111 1.50 -15.33 14.50
CA LYS A 111 2.39 -16.26 13.81
C LYS A 111 2.45 -15.92 12.31
N PRO A 112 3.58 -16.14 11.62
CA PRO A 112 3.74 -15.78 10.20
C PRO A 112 2.61 -16.26 9.30
N VAL A 113 2.19 -17.54 9.41
CA VAL A 113 1.10 -18.10 8.59
C VAL A 113 -0.23 -17.37 8.84
N LYS A 114 -0.57 -17.10 10.11
CA LYS A 114 -1.78 -16.36 10.47
C LYS A 114 -1.75 -14.92 9.97
N ALA A 115 -0.58 -14.28 9.94
CA ALA A 115 -0.45 -12.94 9.39
C ALA A 115 -0.79 -12.89 7.89
N LEU A 116 -0.44 -13.93 7.12
CA LEU A 116 -0.83 -14.03 5.70
C LEU A 116 -2.34 -14.14 5.53
N GLU A 117 -3.00 -14.95 6.36
CA GLU A 117 -4.46 -15.10 6.40
C GLU A 117 -5.15 -13.81 6.85
N TRP A 118 -4.61 -13.14 7.87
CA TRP A 118 -5.14 -11.87 8.37
C TRP A 118 -5.08 -10.77 7.31
N LEU A 119 -3.98 -10.69 6.57
CA LEU A 119 -3.85 -9.76 5.45
C LEU A 119 -4.95 -10.04 4.40
N GLU A 120 -5.16 -11.31 4.04
CA GLU A 120 -6.18 -11.72 3.08
C GLU A 120 -7.60 -11.32 3.53
N GLN A 121 -7.92 -11.61 4.78
CA GLN A 121 -9.28 -11.49 5.30
C GLN A 121 -9.63 -10.09 5.82
N LYS A 122 -8.62 -9.29 6.21
CA LYS A 122 -8.83 -8.02 6.91
C LYS A 122 -8.27 -6.83 6.15
N MET A 123 -7.04 -6.92 5.63
CA MET A 123 -6.44 -5.78 4.92
C MET A 123 -7.00 -5.63 3.51
N ILE A 124 -7.05 -6.69 2.70
CA ILE A 124 -7.47 -6.60 1.30
C ILE A 124 -8.90 -6.08 1.12
N PRO A 125 -9.89 -6.46 1.95
CA PRO A 125 -11.23 -5.88 1.82
C PRO A 125 -11.29 -4.37 2.05
N ILE A 126 -10.35 -3.82 2.83
CA ILE A 126 -10.24 -2.37 3.08
C ILE A 126 -9.35 -1.70 2.01
N PHE A 127 -8.30 -2.40 1.59
CA PHE A 127 -7.31 -1.96 0.62
C PHE A 127 -7.33 -2.90 -0.60
N PRO A 128 -8.31 -2.77 -1.51
CA PRO A 128 -8.45 -3.67 -2.64
C PRO A 128 -7.21 -3.61 -3.54
N LEU A 129 -6.75 -4.78 -3.99
CA LEU A 129 -5.62 -4.89 -4.92
C LEU A 129 -6.04 -4.43 -6.31
N GLY A 130 -5.10 -3.86 -7.07
CA GLY A 130 -5.35 -3.48 -8.46
C GLY A 130 -4.58 -2.26 -8.92
N VAL A 131 -4.73 -1.98 -10.22
CA VAL A 131 -4.19 -0.81 -10.89
C VAL A 131 -5.20 0.32 -10.78
N PHE A 132 -4.80 1.42 -10.14
CA PHE A 132 -5.64 2.61 -9.96
C PHE A 132 -5.34 3.70 -10.99
N LYS A 133 -4.11 3.70 -11.53
CA LYS A 133 -3.71 4.57 -12.64
C LYS A 133 -2.65 3.91 -13.47
N ASP A 134 -2.80 4.04 -14.78
CA ASP A 134 -1.88 3.50 -15.76
C ASP A 134 -1.97 4.33 -17.04
N MET A 135 -1.04 5.27 -17.18
CA MET A 135 -0.93 6.10 -18.37
C MET A 135 -0.45 5.22 -19.52
N LYS A 136 -1.27 5.10 -20.58
CA LYS A 136 -0.94 4.24 -21.73
C LYS A 136 0.32 4.77 -22.44
N GLU A 137 1.03 3.89 -23.12
CA GLU A 137 2.16 4.29 -23.99
C GLU A 137 1.72 5.40 -24.96
N GLY A 138 2.42 6.54 -24.92
CA GLY A 138 2.16 7.71 -25.77
C GLY A 138 1.55 8.91 -25.06
N GLU A 139 0.98 8.74 -23.87
CA GLU A 139 0.59 9.85 -23.01
C GLU A 139 1.81 10.20 -22.13
N GLY A 140 2.69 11.05 -22.68
CA GLY A 140 3.77 11.68 -21.91
C GLY A 140 3.28 12.92 -21.18
N LYS A 141 4.15 13.48 -20.35
CA LYS A 141 3.98 14.80 -19.76
C LYS A 141 3.86 15.88 -20.85
#